data_AF-A0A8D0B488-F1
#
_entry.id   AF-A0A8D0B488-F1
#
_cell.length_a   1.000
_cell.length_b   1.000
_cell.length_c   1.000
_cell.angle_alpha   90.00
_cell.angle_beta   90.00
_cell.angle_gamma   90.00
#
_symmetry.space_group_name_H-M   'P 1'
#
loop_
_entity.id
_entity.type
_entity.pdbx_description
1 polymer ?
#
loop_
_entity_poly.entity_id
_entity_poly.type
_entity_poly.pdbx_seq_one_letter_code
_entity_poly.pdbx_strand_id
1 'polypeptide(L)'
;FTVLNDLTTVSNLTVAEAQLKVFNMRASNLHSSILGTADSYVKGFCGSATLGKTSVRNDNPNPWWEEVFTHFQAKENNVLRLEVHDSDLIFDDLLGVCQRQIKLGTHEHDCFLEKGGTLHYTYTLG
;
A
#
# COMPACT_ATOMS: atom_id res chain seq x y z
N PHE A 1 -0.06 33.51 -49.46
CA PHE A 1 -1.15 32.72 -48.82
C PHE A 1 -0.99 31.29 -49.31
N THR A 2 -0.67 30.26 -48.52
CA THR A 2 -0.44 30.11 -47.09
C THR A 2 0.44 28.86 -46.94
N VAL A 3 1.39 28.91 -46.02
CA VAL A 3 2.23 27.79 -45.58
C VAL A 3 1.30 26.68 -45.07
N LEU A 4 1.40 25.45 -45.59
CA LEU A 4 0.75 24.31 -44.94
C LEU A 4 1.61 23.94 -43.73
N ASN A 5 1.16 24.44 -42.58
CA ASN A 5 1.72 24.15 -41.27
C ASN A 5 1.42 22.71 -40.86
N ASP A 6 2.41 22.18 -40.16
CA ASP A 6 2.53 20.95 -39.40
C ASP A 6 1.34 20.46 -38.55
N LEU A 7 1.46 19.16 -38.23
CA LEU A 7 1.06 18.42 -37.03
C LEU A 7 -0.42 18.07 -36.81
N THR A 8 -0.71 16.76 -36.78
CA THR A 8 -1.39 16.09 -35.65
C THR A 8 -1.21 14.57 -35.75
N THR A 9 0.02 14.07 -35.59
CA THR A 9 0.17 12.76 -34.97
C THR A 9 -0.12 12.95 -33.49
N VAL A 10 -1.40 12.82 -33.10
CA VAL A 10 -1.76 12.61 -31.70
C VAL A 10 -1.22 11.22 -31.37
N SER A 11 0.03 11.14 -30.90
CA SER A 11 0.48 9.96 -30.21
C SER A 11 -0.52 9.77 -29.07
N ASN A 12 -1.27 8.67 -29.12
CA ASN A 12 -2.03 8.19 -27.99
C ASN A 12 -1.02 7.84 -26.89
N LEU A 13 -0.54 8.85 -26.17
CA LEU A 13 0.03 8.69 -24.86
C LEU A 13 -1.14 8.26 -23.98
N THR A 14 -1.47 6.97 -24.03
CA THR A 14 -2.14 6.34 -22.90
C THR A 14 -1.24 6.61 -21.72
N VAL A 15 -1.61 7.57 -20.88
CA VAL A 15 -1.10 7.60 -19.51
C VAL A 15 -1.46 6.23 -18.98
N ALA A 16 -0.46 5.36 -18.80
CA ALA A 16 -0.71 4.06 -18.21
C ALA A 16 -1.31 4.35 -16.84
N GLU A 17 -2.60 4.09 -16.66
CA GLU A 17 -3.22 4.19 -15.37
C GLU A 17 -2.53 3.18 -14.44
N ALA A 18 -2.32 3.54 -13.17
CA ALA A 18 -1.75 2.61 -12.21
C ALA A 18 -2.65 1.39 -12.12
N GLN A 19 -2.10 0.23 -12.49
CA GLN A 19 -2.86 -1.01 -12.55
C GLN A 19 -3.32 -1.42 -11.15
N LEU A 20 -2.48 -1.26 -10.13
CA LEU A 20 -2.83 -1.49 -8.73
C LEU A 20 -2.82 -0.19 -7.93
N LYS A 21 -3.85 0.00 -7.11
CA LYS A 21 -3.90 1.00 -6.03
C LYS A 21 -4.23 0.30 -4.72
N VAL A 22 -3.48 0.56 -3.64
CA VAL A 22 -3.77 0.08 -2.29
C VAL A 22 -3.94 1.29 -1.38
N PHE A 23 -5.08 1.38 -0.71
CA PHE A 23 -5.53 2.57 0.01
C PHE A 23 -6.43 2.18 1.18
N ASN A 24 -6.99 3.17 1.88
CA ASN A 24 -7.91 2.94 2.99
C ASN A 24 -7.27 2.13 4.13
N MET A 25 -5.94 2.26 4.28
CA MET A 25 -5.17 1.48 5.23
C MET A 25 -5.42 2.01 6.64
N ARG A 26 -5.86 1.12 7.52
CA ARG A 26 -6.04 1.39 8.95
C ARG A 26 -5.69 0.16 9.75
N ALA A 27 -5.25 0.34 10.98
CA ALA A 27 -5.15 -0.78 11.91
C ALA A 27 -6.05 -0.56 13.11
N SER A 28 -6.33 -1.65 13.84
CA SER A 28 -7.10 -1.62 15.07
C SER A 28 -6.46 -2.51 16.12
N ASN A 29 -6.47 -2.04 17.37
CA ASN A 29 -5.92 -2.74 18.53
C ASN A 29 -4.45 -3.16 18.35
N LEU A 30 -3.60 -2.27 17.83
CA LEU A 30 -2.16 -2.49 17.81
C LEU A 30 -1.58 -2.40 19.22
N HIS A 31 -0.67 -3.32 19.54
CA HIS A 31 0.06 -3.35 20.80
C HIS A 31 1.56 -3.50 20.53
N SER A 32 2.39 -2.74 21.25
CA SER A 32 3.84 -2.97 21.30
C SER A 32 4.18 -3.93 22.43
N SER A 33 5.26 -4.70 22.27
CA SER A 33 5.57 -5.84 23.14
C SER A 33 6.23 -5.48 24.47
N ILE A 34 6.76 -4.26 24.65
CA ILE A 34 7.60 -3.94 25.81
C ILE A 34 7.16 -2.68 26.57
N LEU A 35 6.87 -1.53 25.94
CA LEU A 35 6.40 -0.33 26.64
C LEU A 35 5.65 0.60 25.68
N GLY A 36 4.35 0.83 25.91
CA GLY A 36 3.58 1.86 25.20
C GLY A 36 2.82 1.38 23.96
N THR A 37 2.19 2.33 23.28
CA THR A 37 1.47 2.09 22.03
C THR A 37 2.45 2.10 20.87
N ALA A 38 2.22 1.26 19.86
CA ALA A 38 3.11 1.18 18.70
C ALA A 38 3.16 2.49 17.88
N ASP A 39 4.37 2.86 17.46
CA ASP A 39 4.68 3.91 16.50
C ASP A 39 4.64 3.32 15.08
N SER A 40 3.44 3.14 14.55
CA SER A 40 3.23 2.18 13.46
C SER A 40 3.31 2.77 12.04
N TYR A 41 3.78 1.96 11.10
CA TYR A 41 3.73 2.25 9.66
C TYR A 41 3.60 0.99 8.81
N VAL A 42 3.21 1.14 7.54
CA VAL A 42 3.01 0.02 6.60
C VAL A 42 4.06 0.06 5.49
N LYS A 43 4.68 -1.09 5.17
CA LYS A 43 5.47 -1.29 3.94
C LYS A 43 4.65 -2.09 2.93
N GLY A 44 4.60 -1.62 1.68
CA GLY A 44 3.85 -2.29 0.61
C GLY A 44 4.76 -2.95 -0.42
N PHE A 45 4.35 -4.13 -0.91
CA PHE A 45 5.03 -4.87 -1.96
C PHE A 45 4.02 -5.52 -2.92
N CYS A 46 4.35 -5.62 -4.20
CA CYS A 46 3.58 -6.38 -5.19
C CYS A 46 4.52 -7.25 -6.03
N GLY A 47 4.44 -8.57 -5.87
CA GLY A 47 5.45 -9.48 -6.43
C GLY A 47 6.84 -9.13 -5.89
N SER A 48 7.80 -8.87 -6.78
CA SER A 48 9.15 -8.42 -6.42
C SER A 48 9.27 -6.89 -6.27
N ALA A 49 8.24 -6.11 -6.58
CA ALA A 49 8.28 -4.66 -6.53
C ALA A 49 7.98 -4.14 -5.12
N THR A 50 8.79 -3.18 -4.65
CA THR A 50 8.50 -2.38 -3.46
C THR A 50 7.61 -1.20 -3.85
N LEU A 51 6.50 -1.02 -3.12
CA LEU A 51 5.54 0.06 -3.35
C LEU A 51 5.84 1.31 -2.52
N GLY A 52 6.67 1.16 -1.49
CA GLY A 52 7.07 2.21 -0.56
C GLY A 52 6.66 1.90 0.88
N LYS A 53 6.65 2.94 1.70
CA LYS A 53 6.16 2.89 3.08
C LYS A 53 5.31 4.11 3.40
N THR A 54 4.38 3.96 4.34
CA THR A 54 3.63 5.10 4.88
C THR A 54 4.48 5.92 5.85
N SER A 55 3.97 7.09 6.24
CA SER A 55 4.44 7.82 7.40
C SER A 55 4.15 7.04 8.68
N VAL A 56 4.96 7.29 9.71
CA VAL A 56 4.78 6.71 11.05
C VAL A 56 3.62 7.41 11.77
N ARG A 57 2.76 6.63 12.42
CA ARG A 57 1.69 7.10 13.30
C ARG A 57 2.09 6.78 14.72
N ASN A 58 2.60 7.80 15.40
CA ASN A 58 3.15 7.67 16.74
C ASN A 58 2.04 7.46 17.79
N ASP A 59 2.32 6.60 18.76
CA ASP A 59 1.51 6.34 19.96
C ASP A 59 0.01 6.17 19.67
N ASN A 60 -0.34 5.46 18.58
CA ASN A 60 -1.73 5.29 18.15
C ASN A 60 -2.09 3.81 17.95
N PRO A 61 -2.99 3.22 18.76
CA PRO A 61 -3.33 1.82 18.64
C PRO A 61 -4.31 1.55 17.48
N ASN A 62 -4.91 2.61 16.93
CA ASN A 62 -5.89 2.56 15.84
C ASN A 62 -5.50 3.56 14.73
N PRO A 63 -4.32 3.41 14.12
CA PRO A 63 -3.79 4.34 13.14
C PRO A 63 -4.59 4.29 11.83
N TRP A 64 -4.61 5.44 11.14
CA TRP A 64 -5.05 5.56 9.75
C TRP A 64 -3.92 6.16 8.92
N TRP A 65 -3.73 5.64 7.70
CA TRP A 65 -2.77 6.16 6.73
C TRP A 65 -3.51 6.66 5.49
N GLU A 66 -3.26 7.93 5.14
CA GLU A 66 -3.87 8.59 3.97
C GLU A 66 -3.14 8.21 2.68
N GLU A 67 -1.92 7.70 2.81
CA GLU A 67 -1.06 7.32 1.70
C GLU A 67 -1.69 6.20 0.85
N VAL A 68 -1.49 6.31 -0.46
CA VAL A 68 -1.93 5.33 -1.45
C VAL A 68 -0.71 4.74 -2.13
N PHE A 69 -0.57 3.42 -2.06
CA PHE A 69 0.44 2.71 -2.84
C PHE A 69 -0.06 2.47 -4.25
N THR A 70 0.77 2.74 -5.25
CA THR A 70 0.42 2.55 -6.67
C THR A 70 1.46 1.70 -7.38
N HIS A 71 1.02 0.86 -8.31
CA HIS A 71 1.92 0.07 -9.16
C HIS A 71 1.35 -0.12 -10.56
N PHE A 72 2.11 0.28 -11.57
CA PHE A 72 1.68 0.27 -12.97
C PHE A 72 1.86 -1.08 -13.69
N GLN A 73 2.60 -2.01 -13.10
CA GLN A 73 2.95 -3.30 -13.74
C GLN A 73 2.36 -4.51 -12.98
N ALA A 74 1.43 -4.26 -12.07
CA ALA A 74 0.80 -5.29 -11.26
C ALA A 74 -0.08 -6.20 -12.13
N LYS A 75 0.17 -7.51 -12.10
CA LYS A 75 -0.66 -8.48 -12.84
C LYS A 75 -1.60 -9.21 -11.89
N GLU A 76 -2.74 -9.64 -12.41
CA GLU A 76 -3.61 -10.57 -11.68
C GLU A 76 -2.79 -11.77 -11.17
N ASN A 77 -3.08 -12.20 -9.95
CA ASN A 77 -2.37 -13.25 -9.20
C ASN A 77 -0.96 -12.86 -8.68
N ASN A 78 -0.48 -11.63 -8.91
CA ASN A 78 0.66 -11.13 -8.14
C ASN A 78 0.33 -11.13 -6.65
N VAL A 79 1.34 -11.41 -5.82
CA VAL A 79 1.19 -11.36 -4.37
C VAL A 79 1.34 -9.92 -3.92
N LEU A 80 0.25 -9.31 -3.43
CA LEU A 80 0.30 -8.12 -2.61
C LEU A 80 0.72 -8.54 -1.20
N ARG A 81 1.81 -7.96 -0.71
CA ARG A 81 2.28 -8.11 0.67
C ARG A 81 2.30 -6.75 1.35
N LEU A 82 1.61 -6.65 2.48
CA LEU A 82 1.63 -5.50 3.37
C LEU A 82 2.27 -5.94 4.68
N GLU A 83 3.25 -5.19 5.17
CA GLU A 83 3.88 -5.43 6.46
C GLU A 83 3.61 -4.25 7.38
N VAL A 84 3.16 -4.52 8.59
CA VAL A 84 3.00 -3.51 9.63
C VAL A 84 4.20 -3.56 10.56
N HIS A 85 4.85 -2.42 10.76
CA HIS A 85 6.05 -2.28 11.60
C HIS A 85 5.76 -1.28 12.72
N ASP A 86 6.37 -1.51 13.89
CA ASP A 86 6.52 -0.57 15.00
C ASP A 86 7.89 0.12 14.84
N SER A 87 7.93 1.45 14.84
CA SER A 87 9.16 2.20 14.61
C SER A 87 9.90 2.43 15.92
N ASP A 88 11.15 1.97 15.98
CA ASP A 88 11.99 2.06 17.17
C ASP A 88 13.29 2.80 16.88
N LEU A 89 13.95 3.30 17.92
CA LEU A 89 15.21 4.04 17.78
C LEU A 89 16.35 3.26 17.13
N ILE A 90 16.34 1.92 17.25
CA ILE A 90 17.44 1.07 16.78
C ILE A 90 16.97 0.13 15.67
N PHE A 91 15.91 -0.65 15.91
CA PHE A 91 15.40 -1.63 14.95
C PHE A 91 13.88 -1.66 14.97
N ASP A 92 13.27 -1.32 13.84
CA ASP A 92 11.82 -1.42 13.69
C ASP A 92 11.33 -2.87 13.86
N ASP A 93 10.24 -3.00 14.60
CA ASP A 93 9.69 -4.27 15.05
C ASP A 93 8.56 -4.71 14.11
N LEU A 94 8.72 -5.84 13.41
CA LEU A 94 7.65 -6.37 12.56
C LEU A 94 6.46 -6.83 13.42
N LEU A 95 5.31 -6.17 13.25
CA LEU A 95 4.06 -6.49 13.95
C LEU A 95 3.26 -7.57 13.22
N GLY A 96 3.32 -7.58 11.89
CA GLY A 96 2.73 -8.66 11.12
C GLY A 96 2.78 -8.51 9.60
N VAL A 97 2.43 -9.59 8.91
CA VAL A 97 2.51 -9.69 7.45
C VAL A 97 1.20 -10.18 6.85
N CYS A 98 0.63 -9.38 5.96
CA CYS A 98 -0.57 -9.69 5.21
C CYS A 98 -0.22 -10.01 3.77
N GLN A 99 -0.54 -11.21 3.27
CA GLN A 99 -0.26 -11.60 1.89
C GLN A 99 -1.52 -12.10 1.18
N ARG A 100 -1.71 -11.68 -0.08
CA ARG A 100 -2.82 -12.13 -0.91
C ARG A 100 -2.47 -12.04 -2.40
N GLN A 101 -2.97 -12.99 -3.18
CA GLN A 101 -3.01 -12.85 -4.63
C GLN A 101 -4.09 -11.85 -5.06
N ILE A 102 -3.68 -10.80 -5.77
CA ILE A 102 -4.61 -9.75 -6.24
C ILE A 102 -5.47 -10.23 -7.39
N LYS A 103 -6.72 -9.76 -7.42
CA LYS A 103 -7.72 -10.04 -8.46
C LYS A 103 -8.23 -8.73 -9.06
N LEU A 104 -8.73 -8.78 -10.30
CA LEU A 104 -9.33 -7.63 -10.95
C LEU A 104 -10.49 -7.05 -10.11
N GLY A 105 -10.67 -5.74 -10.17
CA GLY A 105 -11.70 -5.00 -9.43
C GLY A 105 -11.22 -4.45 -8.08
N THR A 106 -12.19 -3.99 -7.27
CA THR A 106 -11.95 -3.40 -5.95
C THR A 106 -12.31 -4.36 -4.84
N HIS A 107 -11.43 -4.55 -3.87
CA HIS A 107 -11.58 -5.51 -2.78
C HIS A 107 -11.18 -4.89 -1.45
N GLU A 108 -11.99 -5.11 -0.42
CA GLU A 108 -11.68 -4.76 0.97
C GLU A 108 -11.34 -6.02 1.76
N HIS A 109 -10.32 -5.92 2.61
CA HIS A 109 -9.82 -7.04 3.38
C HIS A 109 -9.38 -6.64 4.78
N ASP A 110 -9.59 -7.58 5.68
CA ASP A 110 -9.04 -7.59 7.03
C ASP A 110 -7.96 -8.68 7.13
N CYS A 111 -6.93 -8.40 7.93
CA CYS A 111 -5.80 -9.28 8.15
C CYS A 111 -5.38 -9.21 9.63
N PHE A 112 -5.38 -10.36 10.30
CA PHE A 112 -4.93 -10.47 11.69
C PHE A 112 -3.40 -10.48 11.73
N LEU A 113 -2.82 -9.61 12.55
CA LEU A 113 -1.38 -9.46 12.68
C LEU A 113 -0.81 -10.44 13.72
N GLU A 114 0.38 -10.95 13.46
CA GLU A 114 1.04 -11.99 14.27
C GLU A 114 1.32 -11.53 15.71
N LYS A 115 1.65 -10.25 15.92
CA LYS A 115 1.82 -9.66 17.27
C LYS A 115 0.52 -9.08 17.85
N GLY A 116 -0.61 -9.26 17.18
CA GLY A 116 -1.93 -8.78 17.62
C GLY A 116 -2.40 -7.52 16.90
N GLY A 117 -3.72 -7.34 16.88
CA GLY A 117 -4.40 -6.30 16.11
C GLY A 117 -4.83 -6.76 14.72
N THR A 118 -5.45 -5.86 13.97
CA THR A 118 -5.96 -6.13 12.62
C THR A 118 -5.59 -5.00 11.68
N LEU A 119 -5.03 -5.33 10.52
CA LEU A 119 -4.87 -4.41 9.40
C LEU A 119 -6.09 -4.52 8.49
N HIS A 120 -6.73 -3.40 8.22
CA HIS A 120 -7.78 -3.26 7.22
C HIS A 120 -7.24 -2.45 6.04
N TYR A 121 -7.57 -2.85 4.83
CA TYR A 121 -7.15 -2.13 3.63
C TYR A 121 -8.09 -2.42 2.47
N THR A 122 -8.04 -1.54 1.47
CA THR A 122 -8.72 -1.71 0.20
C THR A 122 -7.68 -1.70 -0.92
N TYR A 123 -7.89 -2.50 -1.96
CA TYR A 123 -7.14 -2.32 -3.19
C TYR A 123 -8.05 -2.36 -4.41
N THR A 124 -7.61 -1.72 -5.49
CA THR A 124 -8.21 -1.82 -6.82
C THR A 124 -7.16 -2.29 -7.81
N LEU A 125 -7.48 -3.33 -8.58
CA LEU A 125 -6.71 -3.74 -9.76
C LEU A 125 -7.54 -3.45 -11.02
N GLY A 126 -7.04 -2.53 -11.86
CA GLY A 126 -7.62 -2.12 -13.15
C GLY A 126 -7.17 -2.96 -14.34
#